data_AF-A0A352NM05-F1
#
_entry.id   AF-A0A352NM05-F1
#
_cell.length_a   1.000
_cell.length_b   1.000
_cell.length_c   1.000
_cell.angle_alpha   90.00
_cell.angle_beta   90.00
_cell.angle_gamma   90.00
#
_symmetry.space_group_name_H-M   'P 1'
#
loop_
_entity.id
_entity.type
_entity.pdbx_description
1 polymer ?
#
loop_
_entity_poly.entity_id
_entity_poly.type
_entity_poly.pdbx_seq_one_letter_code
_entity_poly.pdbx_strand_id
1 'polypeptide(L)'
;MPGRPGCNKHLDERRKCMMKNQIAIIAVGLIGFSILAVCLFYKNGPSSTGQQSQADRTSQENARVFTLQELSEFDGQNGNPAYIAINGIVYDVTKVRQWKNGNHQGCSAGKDLTANFPHKASILAKVPIVGKLAGN
;
A
#
# COMPACT_ATOMS: atom_id res chain seq x y z
N MET A 1 -26.32 -13.15 -77.88
CA MET A 1 -25.05 -12.41 -77.67
C MET A 1 -25.11 -11.76 -76.29
N PRO A 2 -24.18 -12.05 -75.36
CA PRO A 2 -24.22 -11.51 -74.00
C PRO A 2 -23.69 -10.06 -73.91
N GLY A 3 -24.39 -9.24 -73.13
CA GLY A 3 -24.08 -7.84 -72.87
C GLY A 3 -22.93 -7.64 -71.87
N ARG A 4 -22.19 -6.54 -72.03
CA ARG A 4 -21.11 -6.13 -71.12
C ARG A 4 -21.64 -5.21 -70.02
N PRO A 5 -21.32 -5.45 -68.74
CA PRO A 5 -21.50 -4.47 -67.69
C PRO A 5 -20.18 -3.77 -67.37
N GLY A 6 -20.21 -2.44 -67.33
CA GLY A 6 -19.06 -1.65 -66.90
C GLY A 6 -19.46 -0.24 -66.49
N CYS A 7 -19.60 -0.01 -65.18
CA CYS A 7 -19.21 1.23 -64.49
C CYS A 7 -19.64 1.16 -63.02
N ASN A 8 -18.71 0.80 -62.12
CA ASN A 8 -18.78 1.22 -60.71
C ASN A 8 -17.47 1.15 -59.93
N LYS A 9 -16.34 0.82 -60.57
CA LYS A 9 -15.06 0.62 -59.86
C LYS A 9 -14.30 1.92 -59.54
N HIS A 10 -14.74 3.06 -60.08
CA HIS A 10 -14.00 4.33 -59.95
C HIS A 10 -14.42 5.18 -58.74
N LEU A 11 -15.62 4.98 -58.19
CA LEU A 11 -16.12 5.74 -57.04
C LEU A 11 -15.67 5.18 -55.69
N ASP A 12 -15.36 3.88 -55.61
CA ASP A 12 -14.91 3.23 -54.37
C ASP A 12 -13.44 3.51 -54.03
N GLU A 13 -12.56 3.58 -55.02
CA GLU A 13 -11.13 3.86 -54.79
C GLU A 13 -10.88 5.29 -54.28
N ARG A 14 -11.72 6.27 -54.67
CA ARG A 14 -11.63 7.64 -54.15
C ARG A 14 -12.02 7.73 -52.67
N ARG A 15 -13.03 6.96 -52.22
CA ARG A 15 -13.44 6.92 -50.80
C ARG A 15 -12.39 6.24 -49.93
N LYS A 16 -11.68 5.25 -50.47
CA LYS A 16 -10.62 4.51 -49.76
C LYS A 16 -9.37 5.35 -49.49
N CYS A 17 -9.04 6.28 -50.40
CA CYS A 17 -7.91 7.20 -50.24
C CYS A 17 -8.22 8.30 -49.19
N MET A 18 -9.45 8.83 -49.16
CA MET A 18 -9.85 9.91 -48.25
C MET A 18 -9.98 9.47 -46.77
N MET A 19 -10.37 8.23 -46.49
CA MET A 19 -10.43 7.72 -45.10
C MET A 19 -9.04 7.36 -44.55
N LYS A 20 -8.06 6.98 -45.38
CA LYS A 20 -6.70 6.65 -44.92
C LYS A 20 -5.91 7.87 -44.43
N ASN A 21 -6.08 9.03 -45.06
CA ASN A 21 -5.39 10.26 -44.65
C ASN A 21 -6.13 11.02 -43.52
N GLN A 22 -7.43 10.79 -43.34
CA GLN A 22 -8.21 11.30 -42.20
C GLN A 22 -7.94 10.51 -40.90
N ILE A 23 -7.74 9.19 -40.98
CA ILE A 23 -7.43 8.34 -39.82
C ILE A 23 -6.00 8.61 -39.29
N ALA A 24 -5.04 8.92 -40.17
CA ALA A 24 -3.65 9.18 -39.77
C ALA A 24 -3.46 10.46 -38.93
N ILE A 25 -4.26 11.50 -39.16
CA ILE A 25 -4.16 12.79 -38.44
C ILE A 25 -4.74 12.69 -37.02
N ILE A 26 -5.77 11.87 -36.81
CA ILE A 26 -6.42 11.68 -35.50
C ILE A 26 -5.54 10.84 -34.56
N ALA A 27 -4.77 9.87 -35.09
CA ALA A 27 -3.91 9.00 -34.29
C ALA A 27 -2.69 9.72 -33.69
N VAL A 28 -2.10 10.70 -34.39
CA VAL A 28 -0.92 11.44 -33.90
C VAL A 28 -1.27 12.44 -32.79
N GLY A 29 -2.47 13.03 -32.84
CA GLY A 29 -2.97 13.93 -31.80
C GLY A 29 -3.23 13.23 -30.45
N LEU A 30 -3.71 11.98 -30.46
CA LEU A 30 -4.01 11.23 -29.24
C LEU A 30 -2.75 10.70 -28.53
N ILE A 31 -1.71 10.35 -29.31
CA ILE A 31 -0.44 9.84 -28.75
C ILE A 31 0.39 10.99 -28.15
N GLY A 32 0.42 12.17 -28.79
CA GLY A 32 1.13 13.35 -28.27
C GLY A 32 0.47 13.99 -27.03
N PHE A 33 -0.87 14.03 -26.99
CA PHE A 33 -1.62 14.54 -25.83
C PHE A 33 -1.48 13.60 -24.61
N SER A 34 -1.38 12.29 -24.86
CA SER A 34 -1.15 11.30 -23.81
C SER A 34 0.22 11.47 -23.15
N ILE A 35 1.29 11.71 -23.92
CA ILE A 35 2.65 11.87 -23.36
C ILE A 35 2.78 13.17 -22.55
N LEU A 36 2.21 14.30 -23.02
CA LEU A 36 2.25 15.57 -22.28
C LEU A 36 1.43 15.51 -20.98
N ALA A 37 0.23 14.91 -21.03
CA ALA A 37 -0.58 14.72 -19.83
C ALA A 37 0.14 13.80 -18.82
N VAL A 38 0.71 12.69 -19.28
CA VAL A 38 1.47 11.74 -18.47
C VAL A 38 2.67 12.42 -17.78
N CYS A 39 3.42 13.29 -18.46
CA CYS A 39 4.53 14.03 -17.83
C CYS A 39 4.06 15.04 -16.77
N LEU A 40 2.89 15.66 -16.93
CA LEU A 40 2.31 16.56 -15.91
C LEU A 40 1.79 15.78 -14.69
N PHE A 41 1.25 14.57 -14.90
CA PHE A 41 0.84 13.68 -13.81
C PHE A 41 2.03 13.07 -13.05
N TYR A 42 3.15 12.75 -13.70
CA TYR A 42 4.32 12.19 -13.01
C TYR A 42 5.06 13.19 -12.10
N LYS A 43 5.01 14.50 -12.40
CA LYS A 43 5.59 15.54 -11.51
C LYS A 43 4.75 15.81 -10.26
N ASN A 44 3.43 15.59 -10.33
CA ASN A 44 2.50 15.75 -9.21
C ASN A 44 1.99 14.39 -8.68
N GLY A 45 2.67 13.30 -9.05
CA GLY A 45 2.29 11.96 -8.62
C GLY A 45 2.39 11.87 -7.10
N PRO A 46 1.39 11.31 -6.40
CA PRO A 46 1.51 11.10 -4.97
C PRO A 46 2.72 10.20 -4.75
N SER A 47 3.73 10.73 -4.04
CA SER A 47 4.88 9.95 -3.63
C SER A 47 4.37 8.66 -3.03
N SER A 48 4.67 7.55 -3.68
CA SER A 48 4.31 6.20 -3.25
C SER A 48 5.15 5.86 -2.02
N THR A 49 4.84 6.51 -0.90
CA THR A 49 5.08 5.97 0.42
C THR A 49 4.06 4.85 0.57
N GLY A 50 4.53 3.65 0.87
CA GLY A 50 3.76 2.39 0.82
C GLY A 50 2.31 2.52 1.31
N GLN A 51 1.42 1.82 0.61
CA GLN A 51 0.01 1.69 0.99
C GLN A 51 -0.11 1.11 2.41
N GLN A 52 -0.18 1.98 3.42
CA GLN A 52 -0.87 1.70 4.69
C GLN A 52 -2.35 2.02 4.47
N SER A 53 -3.16 0.97 4.61
CA SER A 53 -4.63 1.01 4.52
C SER A 53 -5.20 2.16 5.35
N GLN A 54 -6.25 2.80 4.86
CA GLN A 54 -6.90 3.96 5.45
C GLN A 54 -7.38 3.73 6.90
N ALA A 55 -7.51 2.47 7.34
CA ALA A 55 -7.77 2.08 8.72
C ALA A 55 -6.56 2.30 9.67
N ASP A 56 -5.34 2.19 9.15
CA ASP A 56 -4.10 2.38 9.91
C ASP A 56 -3.87 3.87 10.24
N ARG A 57 -4.20 4.77 9.31
CA ARG A 57 -4.07 6.23 9.53
C ARG A 57 -4.92 6.70 10.71
N THR A 58 -6.14 6.19 10.85
CA THR A 58 -7.05 6.53 11.96
C THR A 58 -6.57 5.97 13.30
N SER A 59 -5.95 4.77 13.30
CA SER A 59 -5.35 4.17 14.50
C SER A 59 -4.05 4.86 14.93
N GLN A 60 -3.32 5.47 13.99
CA GLN A 60 -2.05 6.16 14.26
C GLN A 60 -2.24 7.61 14.75
N GLU A 61 -3.36 8.26 14.44
CA GLU A 61 -3.65 9.66 14.82
C GLU A 61 -4.13 9.80 16.28
N ASN A 62 -4.76 8.77 16.85
CA ASN A 62 -5.13 8.69 18.27
C ASN A 62 -4.34 7.61 19.03
N ALA A 63 -3.20 7.18 18.51
CA ALA A 63 -2.37 6.16 19.13
C ALA A 63 -1.87 6.64 20.51
N ARG A 64 -2.17 5.87 21.57
CA ARG A 64 -1.64 6.15 22.91
C ARG A 64 -0.12 6.14 22.87
N VAL A 65 0.50 7.12 23.53
CA VAL A 65 1.94 7.13 23.74
C VAL A 65 2.22 6.48 25.09
N PHE A 66 3.16 5.54 25.10
CA PHE A 66 3.62 4.81 26.28
C PHE A 66 5.05 5.22 26.57
N THR A 67 5.37 5.53 27.82
CA THR A 67 6.76 5.54 28.29
C THR A 67 7.27 4.12 28.49
N LEU A 68 8.59 3.93 28.59
CA LEU A 68 9.17 2.62 28.97
C LEU A 68 8.68 2.14 30.34
N GLN A 69 8.47 3.06 31.27
CA GLN A 69 7.97 2.74 32.60
C GLN A 69 6.52 2.25 32.54
N GLU A 70 5.64 2.98 31.86
CA GLU A 70 4.26 2.52 31.66
C GLU A 70 4.22 1.19 30.90
N LEU A 71 5.05 1.03 29.86
CA LEU A 71 5.11 -0.22 29.11
C LEU A 71 5.44 -1.41 30.02
N SER A 72 6.33 -1.23 31.01
CA SER A 72 6.75 -2.29 31.92
C SER A 72 5.63 -2.85 32.82
N GLU A 73 4.53 -2.12 32.98
CA GLU A 73 3.34 -2.59 33.73
C GLU A 73 2.52 -3.61 32.91
N PHE A 74 2.69 -3.62 31.59
CA PHE A 74 2.02 -4.54 30.67
C PHE A 74 2.88 -5.78 30.40
N ASP A 75 3.21 -6.47 31.49
CA ASP A 75 4.13 -7.60 31.50
C ASP A 75 3.47 -8.97 31.24
N GLY A 76 2.15 -9.03 31.09
CA GLY A 76 1.43 -10.29 30.85
C GLY A 76 1.33 -11.22 32.07
N GLN A 77 1.73 -10.76 33.27
CA GLN A 77 1.74 -11.55 34.50
C GLN A 77 0.60 -11.11 35.42
N ASN A 78 0.20 -11.97 36.36
CA ASN A 78 -0.82 -11.64 37.37
C ASN A 78 -2.17 -11.14 36.80
N GLY A 79 -2.49 -11.48 35.55
CA GLY A 79 -3.69 -11.00 34.86
C GLY A 79 -3.53 -9.68 34.11
N ASN A 80 -2.35 -9.05 34.16
CA ASN A 80 -2.03 -7.87 33.38
C ASN A 80 -1.97 -8.20 31.87
N PRO A 81 -2.26 -7.22 31.00
CA PRO A 81 -2.04 -7.37 29.56
C PRO A 81 -0.55 -7.53 29.25
N ALA A 82 -0.22 -8.15 28.12
CA ALA A 82 1.15 -8.33 27.65
C ALA A 82 1.39 -7.43 26.44
N TYR A 83 2.17 -6.36 26.58
CA TYR A 83 2.54 -5.46 25.49
C TYR A 83 4.03 -5.52 25.18
N ILE A 84 4.39 -5.31 23.91
CA ILE A 84 5.80 -5.24 23.47
C ILE A 84 5.98 -4.05 22.56
N ALA A 85 7.15 -3.40 22.64
CA ALA A 85 7.53 -2.36 21.69
C ALA A 85 8.53 -2.90 20.66
N ILE A 86 8.31 -2.60 19.39
CA ILE A 86 9.23 -2.91 18.28
C ILE A 86 9.24 -1.72 17.32
N ASN A 87 10.42 -1.17 17.04
CA ASN A 87 10.63 0.03 16.23
C ASN A 87 9.73 1.20 16.66
N GLY A 88 9.57 1.40 17.98
CA GLY A 88 8.73 2.44 18.55
C GLY A 88 7.22 2.21 18.44
N ILE A 89 6.75 1.06 17.93
CA ILE A 89 5.33 0.70 17.88
C ILE A 89 5.03 -0.29 19.00
N VAL A 90 3.95 -0.04 19.75
CA VAL A 90 3.50 -0.91 20.84
C VAL A 90 2.40 -1.84 20.35
N TYR A 91 2.62 -3.14 20.51
CA TYR A 91 1.74 -4.22 20.09
C TYR A 91 1.13 -4.95 21.29
N ASP A 92 -0.15 -5.30 21.19
CA ASP A 92 -0.85 -6.12 22.19
C ASP A 92 -0.73 -7.62 21.86
N VAL A 93 0.15 -8.29 22.60
CA VAL A 93 0.38 -9.74 22.47
C VAL A 93 -0.39 -10.57 23.51
N THR A 94 -1.29 -9.96 24.29
CA THR A 94 -2.03 -10.63 25.38
C THR A 94 -2.78 -11.87 24.91
N LYS A 95 -3.37 -11.83 23.71
CA LYS A 95 -4.13 -12.95 23.13
C LYS A 95 -3.29 -13.92 22.30
N VAL A 96 -1.98 -13.68 22.21
CA VAL A 96 -1.05 -14.53 21.45
C VAL A 96 -0.59 -15.67 22.35
N ARG A 97 -0.97 -16.91 22.02
CA ARG A 97 -0.69 -18.11 22.81
C ARG A 97 0.79 -18.26 23.20
N GLN A 98 1.68 -17.84 22.31
CA GLN A 98 3.14 -17.92 22.49
C GLN A 98 3.66 -17.00 23.61
N TRP A 99 2.91 -15.96 23.96
CA TRP A 99 3.21 -14.96 24.99
C TRP A 99 2.47 -15.22 26.31
N LYS A 100 2.02 -16.46 26.53
CA LYS A 100 1.36 -16.83 27.79
C LYS A 100 2.25 -16.50 28.98
N ASN A 101 1.68 -15.85 30.00
CA ASN A 101 2.39 -15.32 31.17
C ASN A 101 3.49 -14.31 30.81
N GLY A 102 3.34 -13.60 29.69
CA GLY A 102 4.24 -12.51 29.33
C GLY A 102 5.61 -12.91 28.82
N ASN A 103 5.85 -14.20 28.51
CA ASN A 103 7.18 -14.66 28.13
C ASN A 103 7.14 -15.48 26.84
N HIS A 104 8.06 -15.18 25.92
CA HIS A 104 8.25 -15.94 24.69
C HIS A 104 9.73 -16.01 24.32
N GLN A 105 10.28 -17.23 24.21
CA GLN A 105 11.66 -17.48 23.72
C GLN A 105 12.74 -16.65 24.43
N GLY A 106 12.59 -16.41 25.75
CA GLY A 106 13.53 -15.60 26.54
C GLY A 106 13.30 -14.09 26.47
N CYS A 107 12.30 -13.63 25.71
CA CYS A 107 11.83 -12.25 25.74
C CYS A 107 10.63 -12.11 26.68
N SER A 108 10.65 -11.09 27.52
CA SER A 108 9.53 -10.73 28.40
C SER A 108 8.74 -9.56 27.82
N ALA A 109 7.43 -9.57 28.03
CA ALA A 109 6.55 -8.45 27.74
C ALA A 109 6.86 -7.27 28.68
N GLY A 110 6.32 -6.11 28.34
CA GLY A 110 6.57 -4.84 29.01
C GLY A 110 7.90 -4.20 28.65
N LYS A 111 8.51 -4.57 27.51
CA LYS A 111 9.84 -4.08 27.10
C LYS A 111 9.88 -3.70 25.63
N ASP A 112 10.87 -2.87 25.31
CA ASP A 112 11.31 -2.69 23.93
C ASP A 112 12.18 -3.87 23.50
N LEU A 113 11.72 -4.58 22.48
CA LEU A 113 12.35 -5.77 21.93
C LEU A 113 12.97 -5.50 20.55
N THR A 114 13.05 -4.24 20.12
CA THR A 114 13.58 -3.86 18.79
C THR A 114 14.92 -4.52 18.47
N ALA A 115 15.88 -4.50 19.40
CA ALA A 115 17.20 -5.11 19.22
C ALA A 115 17.18 -6.65 19.27
N ASN A 116 16.20 -7.23 19.97
CA ASN A 116 16.15 -8.65 20.32
C ASN A 116 15.01 -9.40 19.59
N PHE A 117 14.46 -8.83 18.52
CA PHE A 117 13.39 -9.44 17.73
C PHE A 117 13.97 -10.11 16.48
N PRO A 118 14.37 -11.40 16.53
CA PRO A 118 14.98 -12.11 15.39
C PRO A 118 13.95 -12.55 14.33
N HIS A 119 12.74 -11.98 14.35
CA HIS A 119 11.61 -12.45 13.57
C HIS A 119 11.22 -11.50 12.44
N LYS A 120 10.61 -12.07 11.39
CA LYS A 120 10.07 -11.30 10.27
C LYS A 120 8.94 -10.39 10.77
N ALA A 121 8.95 -9.13 10.36
CA ALA A 121 7.90 -8.15 10.67
C ALA A 121 6.48 -8.63 10.29
N SER A 122 6.36 -9.57 9.35
CA SER A 122 5.10 -10.19 8.94
C SER A 122 4.34 -10.90 10.07
N ILE A 123 5.01 -11.28 11.17
CA ILE A 123 4.33 -11.87 12.34
C ILE A 123 3.53 -10.80 13.10
N LEU A 124 4.04 -9.57 13.15
CA LEU A 124 3.41 -8.45 13.84
C LEU A 124 2.19 -7.90 13.08
N ALA A 125 2.08 -8.17 11.78
CA ALA A 125 0.94 -7.75 10.96
C ALA A 125 -0.42 -8.32 11.42
N LYS A 126 -0.41 -9.38 12.24
CA LYS A 126 -1.62 -10.00 12.80
C LYS A 126 -1.90 -9.58 14.24
N VAL A 127 -1.03 -8.77 14.83
CA VAL A 127 -1.10 -8.35 16.23
C VAL A 127 -1.65 -6.92 16.30
N PRO A 128 -2.63 -6.63 17.18
CA PRO A 128 -3.16 -5.29 17.33
C PRO A 128 -2.08 -4.29 17.75
N ILE A 129 -2.06 -3.12 17.10
CA ILE A 129 -1.26 -1.97 17.52
C ILE A 129 -2.08 -1.19 18.55
N VAL A 130 -1.50 -0.91 19.71
CA VAL A 130 -2.16 -0.17 20.79
C VAL A 130 -1.55 1.21 21.01
N GLY A 131 -0.38 1.49 20.43
CA GLY A 131 0.25 2.78 20.60
C GLY A 131 1.66 2.89 20.06
N LYS A 132 2.37 3.90 20.58
CA LYS A 132 3.77 4.20 20.28
C LYS A 132 4.59 4.32 21.55
N LEU A 133 5.87 4.01 21.47
CA LEU A 133 6.83 4.22 22.55
C LEU A 133 7.35 5.66 22.51
N ALA A 134 7.34 6.35 23.65
CA ALA A 134 7.85 7.70 23.80
C ALA A 134 9.37 7.71 23.64
N GLY A 135 9.90 8.65 22.84
CA GLY A 135 11.34 8.89 22.72
C GLY A 135 12.09 7.95 21.77
N ASN A 136 11.39 7.33 20.82
CA ASN A 136 11.99 6.54 19.74
C ASN A 136 12.23 7.37 18.46
#